data_AF-A0A832DNE2-F1
#
_entry.id   AF-A0A832DNE2-F1
#
_cell.length_a   1.000
_cell.length_b   1.000
_cell.length_c   1.000
_cell.angle_alpha   90.00
_cell.angle_beta   90.00
_cell.angle_gamma   90.00
#
_symmetry.space_group_name_H-M   'P 1'
#
loop_
_entity.id
_entity.type
_entity.pdbx_description
1 polymer ?
#
loop_
_entity_poly.entity_id
_entity_poly.type
_entity_poly.pdbx_seq_one_letter_code
_entity_poly.pdbx_strand_id
1 'polypeptide(L)'
;MADPFPTGPGSIVAAGRLNVRAGQPKTSVARIRVIEAGVRFPVKGSVNGDEVAGVRQWFELDGGQYVWAGACRDFQPPPTDQDEERPDRNRMGDYTPPAFETVAGVRHTVQGRRPGGLEGLIVHFDAYRIKKAGNGAEESDRRSLDMMRSGQDNGFHYGEISRTGKIFLAEGFEWNEWGSHAGESLCPVTKRTGVSRYYVGFEMNNPGLLYEAQEDGVFCPWFNTVVNAKGQTELDARGRCKRRSATDEWYPASEVRRVAAKGNIKAGVYLPYSFDQFQALTNLCLYLAKTFPATFSLDRVLGHDEVAPQRKNDPGGALADPARLMTMSEFRTYLKSLL
;
A
#
# COMPACT_ATOMS: atom_id res chain seq x y z
N MET A 1 24.28 32.11 -5.60
CA MET A 1 23.20 31.80 -6.57
C MET A 1 21.99 31.34 -5.78
N ALA A 2 20.79 31.66 -6.25
CA ALA A 2 19.56 31.21 -5.60
C ALA A 2 19.40 29.69 -5.74
N ASP A 3 18.78 29.05 -4.75
CA ASP A 3 18.45 27.64 -4.81
C ASP A 3 17.51 27.37 -6.00
N PRO A 4 17.78 26.33 -6.81
CA PRO A 4 17.03 26.08 -8.05
C PRO A 4 15.59 25.61 -7.82
N PHE A 5 15.23 25.17 -6.60
CA PHE A 5 13.90 24.66 -6.27
C PHE A 5 13.35 25.25 -4.98
N PRO A 6 12.01 25.28 -4.82
CA PRO A 6 11.38 25.60 -3.55
C PRO A 6 11.85 24.69 -2.42
N THR A 7 11.80 25.20 -1.19
CA THR A 7 12.01 24.41 0.02
C THR A 7 10.72 23.64 0.37
N GLY A 8 10.86 22.49 1.01
CA GLY A 8 9.73 21.68 1.50
C GLY A 8 9.55 20.35 0.75
N PRO A 9 8.58 19.54 1.21
CA PRO A 9 8.33 18.23 0.63
C PRO A 9 7.78 18.35 -0.79
N GLY A 10 7.88 17.28 -1.57
CA GLY A 10 7.36 17.24 -2.94
C GLY A 10 7.81 16.00 -3.69
N SER A 11 7.65 16.04 -5.02
CA SER A 11 8.26 15.09 -5.93
C SER A 11 9.05 15.81 -7.00
N ILE A 12 10.13 15.19 -7.47
CA ILE A 12 11.02 15.79 -8.46
C ILE A 12 11.51 14.75 -9.46
N VAL A 13 11.86 15.18 -10.67
CA VAL A 13 12.40 14.31 -11.73
C VAL A 13 13.91 14.46 -11.79
N ALA A 14 14.62 13.34 -11.85
CA ALA A 14 16.04 13.31 -12.14
C ALA A 14 16.30 13.78 -13.60
N ALA A 15 16.90 14.95 -13.79
CA ALA A 15 17.26 15.44 -15.13
C ALA A 15 18.49 14.70 -15.70
N GLY A 16 19.33 14.16 -14.82
CA GLY A 16 20.44 13.27 -15.14
C GLY A 16 20.58 12.18 -14.07
N ARG A 17 21.62 11.35 -14.20
CA ARG A 17 21.91 10.30 -13.21
C ARG A 17 22.35 10.92 -11.88
N LEU A 18 21.60 10.65 -10.80
CA LEU A 18 21.86 11.21 -9.47
C LEU A 18 22.54 10.20 -8.55
N ASN A 19 23.52 10.66 -7.78
CA ASN A 19 24.16 9.86 -6.74
C ASN A 19 23.45 10.09 -5.40
N VAL A 20 22.93 9.02 -4.81
CA VAL A 20 22.30 9.05 -3.47
C VAL A 20 23.38 8.78 -2.43
N ARG A 21 23.39 9.60 -1.37
CA ARG A 21 24.39 9.55 -0.29
C ARG A 21 23.71 9.45 1.07
N ALA A 22 24.29 8.69 2.01
CA ALA A 22 23.73 8.49 3.34
C ALA A 22 24.32 9.45 4.38
N GLY A 23 23.49 9.92 5.31
CA GLY A 23 23.91 10.61 6.52
C GLY A 23 24.19 12.11 6.34
N GLN A 24 24.89 12.53 5.27
CA GLN A 24 25.19 13.95 5.04
C GLN A 24 25.10 14.36 3.56
N PRO A 25 24.66 15.61 3.26
CA PRO A 25 24.59 16.17 1.91
C PRO A 25 25.98 16.63 1.42
N LYS A 26 26.94 15.69 1.36
CA LYS A 26 28.33 15.97 0.97
C LYS A 26 28.80 15.06 -0.14
N THR A 27 29.59 15.58 -1.06
CA THR A 27 30.19 14.84 -2.18
C THR A 27 31.23 13.82 -1.74
N SER A 28 31.83 14.03 -0.57
CA SER A 28 32.82 13.12 0.04
C SER A 28 32.21 11.85 0.65
N VAL A 29 30.91 11.86 0.97
CA VAL A 29 30.21 10.69 1.53
C VAL A 29 30.04 9.62 0.47
N ALA A 30 30.35 8.35 0.78
CA ALA A 30 30.20 7.26 -0.17
C ALA A 30 28.79 7.18 -0.77
N ARG A 31 28.73 6.95 -2.08
CA ARG A 31 27.47 6.72 -2.79
C ARG A 31 26.88 5.38 -2.38
N ILE A 32 25.63 5.38 -1.93
CA ILE A 32 24.92 4.16 -1.53
C ILE A 32 24.07 3.57 -2.65
N ARG A 33 23.57 4.42 -3.57
CA ARG A 33 22.82 4.01 -4.76
C ARG A 33 22.73 5.14 -5.78
N VAL A 34 22.03 4.90 -6.87
CA VAL A 34 21.81 5.86 -7.96
C VAL A 34 20.31 5.99 -8.24
N ILE A 35 19.89 7.18 -8.65
CA ILE A 35 18.60 7.42 -9.31
C ILE A 35 18.89 7.70 -10.78
N GLU A 36 18.30 6.93 -11.68
CA GLU A 36 18.50 7.09 -13.12
C GLU A 36 17.76 8.31 -13.67
N ALA A 37 18.24 8.85 -14.77
CA ALA A 37 17.62 9.99 -15.43
C ALA A 37 16.16 9.67 -15.84
N GLY A 38 15.27 10.64 -15.72
CA GLY A 38 13.84 10.51 -16.02
C GLY A 38 12.99 9.94 -14.87
N VAL A 39 13.60 9.44 -13.80
CA VAL A 39 12.86 8.91 -12.64
C VAL A 39 12.29 10.06 -11.82
N ARG A 40 10.98 10.02 -11.55
CA ARG A 40 10.33 10.86 -10.53
C ARG A 40 10.46 10.20 -9.17
N PHE A 41 10.84 10.96 -8.14
CA PHE A 41 10.99 10.46 -6.78
C PHE A 41 10.53 11.51 -5.75
N PRO A 42 10.06 11.06 -4.57
CA PRO A 42 9.66 11.97 -3.50
C PRO A 42 10.87 12.57 -2.79
N VAL A 43 10.70 13.79 -2.27
CA VAL A 43 11.66 14.50 -1.43
C VAL A 43 10.94 15.00 -0.16
N LYS A 44 11.61 14.93 0.99
CA LYS A 44 11.08 15.44 2.27
C LYS A 44 11.22 16.96 2.39
N GLY A 45 12.23 17.49 1.75
CA GLY A 45 12.69 18.85 1.92
C GLY A 45 14.00 19.07 1.21
N SER A 46 14.55 20.26 1.39
CA SER A 46 15.87 20.61 0.90
C SER A 46 16.76 21.11 2.03
N VAL A 47 18.03 20.75 1.98
CA VAL A 47 19.06 21.16 2.93
C VAL A 47 20.25 21.77 2.18
N ASN A 48 21.04 22.56 2.90
CA ASN A 48 22.33 23.04 2.38
C ASN A 48 23.41 21.97 2.57
N GLY A 49 24.20 21.74 1.52
CA GLY A 49 25.31 20.81 1.53
C GLY A 49 26.53 21.35 0.81
N ASP A 50 27.37 20.43 0.33
CA ASP A 50 28.51 20.76 -0.52
C ASP A 50 28.03 21.47 -1.79
N GLU A 51 28.77 22.50 -2.20
CA GLU A 51 28.51 23.18 -3.45
C GLU A 51 29.02 22.34 -4.62
N VAL A 52 28.13 22.02 -5.55
CA VAL A 52 28.48 21.37 -6.82
C VAL A 52 27.95 22.26 -7.93
N ALA A 53 28.81 22.63 -8.87
CA ALA A 53 28.45 23.48 -10.01
C ALA A 53 27.64 24.74 -9.62
N GLY A 54 27.98 25.38 -8.49
CA GLY A 54 27.31 26.60 -8.01
C GLY A 54 25.97 26.37 -7.29
N VAL A 55 25.53 25.13 -7.10
CA VAL A 55 24.29 24.78 -6.38
C VAL A 55 24.64 24.07 -5.07
N ARG A 56 24.19 24.66 -3.95
CA ARG A 56 24.36 24.13 -2.59
C ARG A 56 23.15 23.38 -2.07
N GLN A 57 22.04 23.43 -2.80
CA GLN A 57 20.81 22.73 -2.44
C GLN A 57 20.96 21.22 -2.68
N TRP A 58 20.58 20.45 -1.68
CA TRP A 58 20.42 19.00 -1.73
C TRP A 58 19.00 18.66 -1.30
N PHE A 59 18.37 17.69 -1.96
CA PHE A 59 17.12 17.13 -1.48
C PHE A 59 17.38 16.07 -0.44
N GLU A 60 16.67 16.17 0.67
CA GLU A 60 16.54 15.11 1.64
C GLU A 60 15.51 14.09 1.15
N LEU A 61 15.93 12.82 1.14
CA LEU A 61 15.08 11.67 0.92
C LEU A 61 14.89 10.93 2.25
N ASP A 62 14.10 9.87 2.23
CA ASP A 62 13.90 9.02 3.39
C ASP A 62 15.16 8.30 3.88
N GLY A 63 15.22 8.08 5.21
CA GLY A 63 16.31 7.38 5.87
C GLY A 63 17.61 8.17 5.95
N GLY A 64 17.54 9.51 6.00
CA GLY A 64 18.72 10.37 6.06
C GLY A 64 19.57 10.28 4.79
N GLN A 65 18.94 10.15 3.63
CA GLN A 65 19.60 10.07 2.34
C GLN A 65 19.50 11.42 1.63
N TYR A 66 20.49 11.74 0.80
CA TYR A 66 20.57 13.03 0.13
C TYR A 66 20.95 12.88 -1.33
N VAL A 67 20.37 13.73 -2.19
CA VAL A 67 20.75 13.88 -3.60
C VAL A 67 20.96 15.35 -3.93
N TRP A 68 21.94 15.65 -4.77
CA TRP A 68 22.22 17.02 -5.17
C TRP A 68 21.15 17.55 -6.11
N ALA A 69 20.63 18.74 -5.84
CA ALA A 69 19.46 19.29 -6.53
C ALA A 69 19.78 19.74 -7.97
N GLY A 70 21.01 20.13 -8.28
CA GLY A 70 21.33 20.77 -9.56
C GLY A 70 21.24 19.86 -10.80
N ALA A 71 20.98 18.56 -10.63
CA ALA A 71 20.66 17.64 -11.72
C ALA A 71 19.19 17.12 -11.65
N CYS A 72 18.30 17.91 -11.09
CA CYS A 72 16.86 17.63 -11.00
C CYS A 72 16.05 18.63 -11.85
N ARG A 73 14.75 18.36 -12.04
CA ARG A 73 13.77 19.25 -12.68
C ARG A 73 12.33 18.90 -12.26
N ASP A 74 11.37 19.74 -12.65
CA ASP A 74 9.94 19.46 -12.50
C ASP A 74 9.51 19.17 -11.05
N PHE A 75 10.00 19.99 -10.11
CA PHE A 75 9.54 19.95 -8.72
C PHE A 75 8.04 20.20 -8.70
N GLN A 76 7.32 19.25 -8.11
CA GLN A 76 5.91 19.36 -7.82
C GLN A 76 5.78 19.37 -6.31
N PRO A 77 5.25 20.43 -5.69
CA PRO A 77 4.85 20.34 -4.30
C PRO A 77 3.87 19.17 -4.16
N PRO A 78 3.75 18.55 -2.98
CA PRO A 78 2.65 17.64 -2.74
C PRO A 78 1.36 18.36 -3.15
N PRO A 79 0.39 17.64 -3.73
CA PRO A 79 -0.90 18.25 -4.04
C PRO A 79 -1.36 19.04 -2.82
N THR A 80 -1.55 20.34 -3.01
CA THR A 80 -2.09 21.21 -1.98
C THR A 80 -3.55 20.83 -1.82
N ASP A 81 -3.80 19.83 -0.99
CA ASP A 81 -5.10 19.72 -0.34
C ASP A 81 -5.30 21.06 0.40
N GLN A 82 -6.45 21.68 0.20
CA GLN A 82 -6.86 22.85 0.96
C GLN A 82 -7.03 22.40 2.43
N ASP A 83 -5.94 22.43 3.18
CA ASP A 83 -5.81 21.79 4.49
C ASP A 83 -5.37 22.83 5.55
N GLU A 84 -5.94 24.03 5.52
CA GLU A 84 -5.78 25.02 6.60
C GLU A 84 -6.46 24.55 7.93
N GLU A 85 -7.19 23.45 7.91
CA GLU A 85 -7.81 22.83 9.10
C GLU A 85 -7.11 21.54 9.59
N ARG A 86 -6.02 21.08 8.96
CA ARG A 86 -5.39 19.81 9.37
C ARG A 86 -4.49 19.99 10.59
N PRO A 87 -4.78 19.35 11.73
CA PRO A 87 -3.99 19.54 12.94
C PRO A 87 -2.55 19.00 12.80
N ASP A 88 -1.63 19.70 13.46
CA ASP A 88 -0.21 19.38 13.56
C ASP A 88 0.01 17.93 14.06
N ARG A 89 0.65 17.11 13.22
CA ARG A 89 0.97 15.69 13.48
C ARG A 89 1.94 15.49 14.65
N ASN A 90 2.58 16.55 15.17
CA ASN A 90 3.41 16.48 16.38
C ASN A 90 2.60 16.49 17.68
N ARG A 91 1.27 16.68 17.61
CA ARG A 91 0.37 16.39 18.72
C ARG A 91 -0.12 14.95 18.61
N MET A 92 0.74 13.99 19.01
CA MET A 92 0.36 12.60 19.28
C MET A 92 -0.62 12.52 20.47
N GLY A 93 -1.85 12.96 20.22
CA GLY A 93 -3.00 12.94 21.11
C GLY A 93 -4.31 12.86 20.33
N ASP A 94 -4.35 13.35 19.08
CA ASP A 94 -5.57 13.37 18.26
C ASP A 94 -5.60 12.21 17.27
N TYR A 95 -5.73 11.01 17.84
CA TYR A 95 -6.28 9.86 17.12
C TYR A 95 -7.64 10.26 16.51
N THR A 96 -7.75 10.23 15.19
CA THR A 96 -9.03 10.42 14.51
C THR A 96 -9.70 9.06 14.34
N PRO A 97 -10.85 8.80 14.99
CA PRO A 97 -11.56 7.55 14.78
C PRO A 97 -11.88 7.33 13.31
N PRO A 98 -11.76 6.09 12.80
CA PRO A 98 -12.17 5.78 11.45
C PRO A 98 -13.66 6.08 11.26
N ALA A 99 -14.00 6.74 10.16
CA ALA A 99 -15.38 6.82 9.70
C ALA A 99 -15.70 5.56 8.90
N PHE A 100 -16.77 4.87 9.30
CA PHE A 100 -17.25 3.69 8.60
C PHE A 100 -18.45 4.04 7.73
N GLU A 101 -18.46 3.55 6.50
CA GLU A 101 -19.60 3.64 5.60
C GLU A 101 -20.28 2.27 5.51
N THR A 102 -21.51 2.19 6.00
CA THR A 102 -22.33 0.99 5.85
C THR A 102 -22.86 0.90 4.42
N VAL A 103 -22.56 -0.19 3.73
CA VAL A 103 -23.02 -0.42 2.35
C VAL A 103 -24.46 -0.92 2.38
N ALA A 104 -25.40 -0.02 2.09
CA ALA A 104 -26.82 -0.34 2.05
C ALA A 104 -27.13 -1.51 1.10
N GLY A 105 -27.95 -2.44 1.58
CA GLY A 105 -28.36 -3.65 0.86
C GLY A 105 -27.29 -4.74 0.73
N VAL A 106 -26.12 -4.59 1.34
CA VAL A 106 -25.07 -5.63 1.35
C VAL A 106 -24.98 -6.27 2.73
N ARG A 107 -25.19 -7.58 2.81
CA ARG A 107 -25.07 -8.40 4.02
C ARG A 107 -24.12 -9.57 3.79
N HIS A 108 -23.01 -9.55 4.51
CA HIS A 108 -22.02 -10.61 4.49
C HIS A 108 -22.46 -11.84 5.30
N THR A 109 -21.92 -13.02 4.97
CA THR A 109 -22.31 -14.27 5.64
C THR A 109 -21.58 -14.43 6.97
N VAL A 110 -22.33 -14.37 8.05
CA VAL A 110 -21.84 -14.63 9.42
C VAL A 110 -21.93 -16.13 9.73
N GLN A 111 -20.84 -16.71 10.23
CA GLN A 111 -20.75 -18.12 10.64
C GLN A 111 -20.86 -18.32 12.16
N GLY A 112 -20.80 -17.23 12.93
CA GLY A 112 -21.08 -17.22 14.36
C GLY A 112 -20.32 -16.14 15.10
N ARG A 113 -20.25 -16.28 16.42
CA ARG A 113 -19.49 -15.38 17.30
C ARG A 113 -18.04 -15.82 17.48
N ARG A 114 -17.14 -14.84 17.63
CA ARG A 114 -15.73 -15.05 17.94
C ARG A 114 -15.61 -15.59 19.37
N PRO A 115 -14.96 -16.75 19.60
CA PRO A 115 -14.93 -17.39 20.91
C PRO A 115 -14.34 -16.54 22.05
N GLY A 116 -13.39 -15.64 21.73
CA GLY A 116 -12.71 -14.77 22.69
C GLY A 116 -12.85 -13.28 22.38
N GLY A 117 -13.87 -12.89 21.61
CA GLY A 117 -13.97 -11.53 21.05
C GLY A 117 -13.05 -11.30 19.86
N LEU A 118 -12.89 -10.04 19.45
CA LEU A 118 -12.01 -9.68 18.34
C LEU A 118 -10.55 -9.67 18.80
N GLU A 119 -9.71 -10.53 18.20
CA GLU A 119 -8.35 -10.73 18.67
C GLU A 119 -7.25 -10.10 17.81
N GLY A 120 -7.55 -9.76 16.56
CA GLY A 120 -6.58 -9.29 15.58
C GLY A 120 -7.21 -8.97 14.24
N LEU A 121 -6.37 -8.68 13.25
CA LEU A 121 -6.78 -8.27 11.89
C LEU A 121 -5.89 -8.96 10.85
N ILE A 122 -6.50 -9.42 9.75
CA ILE A 122 -5.79 -9.88 8.55
C ILE A 122 -5.94 -8.82 7.45
N VAL A 123 -4.80 -8.33 6.96
CA VAL A 123 -4.73 -7.42 5.81
C VAL A 123 -4.62 -8.23 4.53
N HIS A 124 -5.49 -7.93 3.57
CA HIS A 124 -5.48 -8.50 2.22
C HIS A 124 -5.25 -7.39 1.19
N PHE A 125 -5.08 -7.76 -0.08
CA PHE A 125 -5.53 -6.94 -1.20
C PHE A 125 -6.71 -7.66 -1.86
N ASP A 126 -7.64 -6.92 -2.43
CA ASP A 126 -8.85 -7.48 -3.04
C ASP A 126 -8.61 -8.18 -4.39
N ALA A 127 -7.43 -7.94 -4.98
CA ALA A 127 -7.05 -8.41 -6.31
C ALA A 127 -8.07 -8.01 -7.39
N TYR A 128 -8.62 -6.80 -7.26
CA TYR A 128 -9.67 -6.28 -8.13
C TYR A 128 -9.25 -4.99 -8.86
N ARG A 129 -10.16 -4.51 -9.72
CA ARG A 129 -9.98 -3.29 -10.50
C ARG A 129 -10.04 -2.08 -9.60
N ILE A 130 -9.31 -1.04 -10.00
CA ILE A 130 -9.39 0.28 -9.37
C ILE A 130 -9.82 1.36 -10.36
N LYS A 131 -9.65 1.13 -11.68
CA LYS A 131 -9.92 2.10 -12.74
C LYS A 131 -11.27 1.85 -13.42
N LYS A 132 -11.81 2.87 -14.08
CA LYS A 132 -12.92 2.72 -15.03
C LYS A 132 -12.49 1.87 -16.24
N ALA A 133 -13.47 1.28 -16.91
CA ALA A 133 -13.27 0.58 -18.17
C ALA A 133 -12.53 1.47 -19.19
N GLY A 134 -11.73 0.86 -20.06
CA GLY A 134 -10.91 1.60 -21.02
C GLY A 134 -9.63 2.18 -20.43
N ASN A 135 -9.15 1.64 -19.30
CA ASN A 135 -8.06 2.23 -18.50
C ASN A 135 -8.32 3.71 -18.14
N GLY A 136 -9.57 4.00 -17.76
CA GLY A 136 -10.02 5.36 -17.45
C GLY A 136 -9.53 5.84 -16.08
N ALA A 137 -10.13 6.94 -15.61
CA ALA A 137 -9.83 7.48 -14.29
C ALA A 137 -10.05 6.44 -13.18
N GLU A 138 -9.30 6.59 -12.08
CA GLU A 138 -9.49 5.81 -10.87
C GLU A 138 -10.92 6.00 -10.34
N GLU A 139 -11.54 4.92 -9.88
CA GLU A 139 -12.92 4.87 -9.39
C GLU A 139 -13.01 3.93 -8.17
N SER A 140 -11.99 4.01 -7.30
CA SER A 140 -11.76 3.03 -6.25
C SER A 140 -12.95 2.81 -5.33
N ASP A 141 -13.62 3.86 -4.83
CA ASP A 141 -14.82 3.73 -3.99
C ASP A 141 -15.89 2.86 -4.64
N ARG A 142 -16.16 3.08 -5.94
CA ARG A 142 -17.17 2.32 -6.69
C ARG A 142 -16.77 0.86 -6.84
N ARG A 143 -15.46 0.58 -6.96
CA ARG A 143 -14.90 -0.78 -7.09
C ARG A 143 -14.88 -1.51 -5.76
N SER A 144 -14.57 -0.82 -4.66
CA SER A 144 -14.74 -1.33 -3.30
C SER A 144 -16.21 -1.71 -3.02
N LEU A 145 -17.18 -0.92 -3.48
CA LEU A 145 -18.60 -1.31 -3.39
C LEU A 145 -18.94 -2.57 -4.22
N ASP A 146 -18.31 -2.75 -5.39
CA ASP A 146 -18.45 -3.99 -6.16
C ASP A 146 -17.84 -5.18 -5.41
N MET A 147 -16.73 -4.98 -4.71
CA MET A 147 -16.11 -6.01 -3.86
C MET A 147 -16.97 -6.37 -2.66
N MET A 148 -17.58 -5.40 -1.98
CA MET A 148 -18.53 -5.69 -0.90
C MET A 148 -19.73 -6.53 -1.40
N ARG A 149 -20.24 -6.25 -2.60
CA ARG A 149 -21.29 -7.10 -3.21
C ARG A 149 -20.78 -8.51 -3.54
N SER A 150 -19.57 -8.61 -4.10
CA SER A 150 -18.91 -9.89 -4.33
C SER A 150 -18.72 -10.69 -3.04
N GLY A 151 -18.40 -10.03 -1.93
CA GLY A 151 -18.31 -10.62 -0.60
C GLY A 151 -19.62 -11.28 -0.17
N GLN A 152 -20.76 -10.58 -0.36
CA GLN A 152 -22.09 -11.16 -0.14
C GLN A 152 -22.33 -12.38 -1.05
N ASP A 153 -22.13 -12.23 -2.36
CA ASP A 153 -22.46 -13.26 -3.35
C ASP A 153 -21.64 -14.55 -3.15
N ASN A 154 -20.42 -14.43 -2.60
CA ASN A 154 -19.51 -15.55 -2.37
C ASN A 154 -19.49 -16.05 -0.91
N GLY A 155 -20.36 -15.53 -0.05
CA GLY A 155 -20.47 -16.00 1.34
C GLY A 155 -19.28 -15.62 2.24
N PHE A 156 -18.64 -14.48 1.95
CA PHE A 156 -17.54 -13.94 2.74
C PHE A 156 -18.00 -12.93 3.80
N HIS A 157 -17.08 -12.57 4.70
CA HIS A 157 -17.27 -11.56 5.72
C HIS A 157 -15.95 -10.84 6.04
N TYR A 158 -15.84 -9.62 5.54
CA TYR A 158 -14.73 -8.68 5.71
C TYR A 158 -15.23 -7.24 5.63
N GLY A 159 -14.37 -6.28 5.98
CA GLY A 159 -14.50 -4.88 5.57
C GLY A 159 -13.57 -4.57 4.39
N GLU A 160 -13.75 -3.40 3.77
CA GLU A 160 -13.05 -3.01 2.55
C GLU A 160 -12.52 -1.58 2.68
N ILE A 161 -11.27 -1.33 2.26
CA ILE A 161 -10.66 0.01 2.27
C ILE A 161 -10.31 0.43 0.84
N SER A 162 -11.05 1.42 0.34
CA SER A 162 -10.77 2.04 -0.96
C SER A 162 -9.50 2.89 -0.95
N ARG A 163 -8.99 3.22 -2.14
CA ARG A 163 -7.83 4.09 -2.37
C ARG A 163 -8.01 5.52 -1.88
N THR A 164 -9.24 5.96 -1.60
CA THR A 164 -9.51 7.26 -0.97
C THR A 164 -9.47 7.19 0.57
N GLY A 165 -9.22 6.02 1.14
CA GLY A 165 -9.22 5.79 2.58
C GLY A 165 -10.61 5.56 3.19
N LYS A 166 -11.70 5.57 2.39
CA LYS A 166 -13.02 5.18 2.90
C LYS A 166 -13.04 3.70 3.28
N ILE A 167 -13.62 3.44 4.45
CA ILE A 167 -13.76 2.11 5.02
C ILE A 167 -15.22 1.69 4.92
N PHE A 168 -15.48 0.67 4.11
CA PHE A 168 -16.80 0.11 3.89
C PHE A 168 -17.04 -1.12 4.76
N LEU A 169 -18.22 -1.19 5.38
CA LEU A 169 -18.71 -2.34 6.13
C LEU A 169 -20.06 -2.80 5.59
N ALA A 170 -20.34 -4.09 5.68
CA ALA A 170 -21.66 -4.62 5.34
C ALA A 170 -22.72 -4.16 6.36
N GLU A 171 -23.99 -4.17 5.98
CA GLU A 171 -25.10 -3.99 6.92
C GLU A 171 -25.05 -5.04 8.04
N GLY A 172 -25.23 -4.59 9.28
CA GLY A 172 -25.20 -5.46 10.46
C GLY A 172 -23.81 -6.00 10.78
N PHE A 173 -22.73 -5.36 10.32
CA PHE A 173 -21.38 -5.77 10.65
C PHE A 173 -21.10 -5.63 12.16
N GLU A 174 -20.82 -6.74 12.82
CA GLU A 174 -20.52 -6.80 14.25
C GLU A 174 -19.10 -7.33 14.49
N TRP A 175 -18.30 -6.61 15.29
CA TRP A 175 -16.89 -6.95 15.55
C TRP A 175 -16.71 -8.31 16.24
N ASN A 176 -17.70 -8.73 17.03
CA ASN A 176 -17.72 -10.01 17.74
C ASN A 176 -18.20 -11.18 16.89
N GLU A 177 -18.56 -10.93 15.62
CA GLU A 177 -18.97 -11.95 14.67
C GLU A 177 -17.84 -12.28 13.70
N TRP A 178 -17.91 -13.46 13.10
CA TRP A 178 -16.94 -13.90 12.10
C TRP A 178 -17.62 -14.59 10.94
N GLY A 179 -16.94 -14.55 9.79
CA GLY A 179 -17.25 -15.34 8.60
C GLY A 179 -15.98 -15.51 7.76
N SER A 180 -16.10 -16.14 6.59
CA SER A 180 -14.95 -16.50 5.76
C SER A 180 -14.26 -15.27 5.16
N HIS A 181 -12.93 -15.22 5.24
CA HIS A 181 -12.09 -14.32 4.41
C HIS A 181 -10.68 -14.90 4.20
N ALA A 182 -10.13 -15.65 5.16
CA ALA A 182 -8.75 -16.14 5.10
C ALA A 182 -8.61 -17.55 4.51
N GLY A 183 -9.68 -18.36 4.47
CA GLY A 183 -9.59 -19.77 4.07
C GLY A 183 -8.61 -20.59 4.95
N GLU A 184 -7.97 -21.61 4.35
CA GLU A 184 -6.92 -22.39 5.03
C GLU A 184 -5.77 -21.47 5.46
N SER A 185 -5.54 -21.41 6.77
CA SER A 185 -4.66 -20.43 7.38
C SER A 185 -4.17 -20.92 8.76
N LEU A 186 -2.99 -20.46 9.16
CA LEU A 186 -2.35 -20.74 10.45
C LEU A 186 -1.76 -19.44 11.01
N CYS A 187 -2.19 -19.04 12.20
CA CYS A 187 -1.60 -17.88 12.87
C CYS A 187 -0.17 -18.21 13.33
N PRO A 188 0.87 -17.47 12.89
CA PRO A 188 2.25 -17.75 13.29
C PRO A 188 2.50 -17.49 14.77
N VAL A 189 1.68 -16.65 15.42
CA VAL A 189 1.78 -16.29 16.84
C VAL A 189 1.08 -17.30 17.73
N THR A 190 -0.22 -17.54 17.51
CA THR A 190 -1.05 -18.38 18.40
C THR A 190 -1.11 -19.85 17.98
N LYS A 191 -0.56 -20.18 16.80
CA LYS A 191 -0.63 -21.52 16.18
C LYS A 191 -2.05 -22.04 15.90
N ARG A 192 -3.07 -21.19 16.00
CA ARG A 192 -4.46 -21.53 15.65
C ARG A 192 -4.66 -21.54 14.15
N THR A 193 -5.41 -22.53 13.67
CA THR A 193 -5.84 -22.63 12.27
C THR A 193 -7.19 -21.94 12.05
N GLY A 194 -7.52 -21.66 10.80
CA GLY A 194 -8.82 -21.06 10.44
C GLY A 194 -8.98 -19.65 11.04
N VAL A 195 -8.02 -18.77 10.75
CA VAL A 195 -7.84 -17.52 11.48
C VAL A 195 -9.01 -16.55 11.37
N SER A 196 -9.88 -16.71 10.36
CA SER A 196 -11.12 -15.95 10.23
C SER A 196 -12.02 -16.01 11.47
N ARG A 197 -11.97 -17.12 12.23
CA ARG A 197 -12.73 -17.28 13.48
C ARG A 197 -12.30 -16.30 14.59
N TYR A 198 -11.10 -15.77 14.52
CA TYR A 198 -10.47 -14.98 15.59
C TYR A 198 -10.15 -13.55 15.17
N TYR A 199 -9.84 -13.34 13.89
CA TYR A 199 -9.38 -12.05 13.36
C TYR A 199 -10.37 -11.52 12.32
N VAL A 200 -10.51 -10.20 12.24
CA VAL A 200 -11.29 -9.55 11.18
C VAL A 200 -10.46 -9.46 9.89
N GLY A 201 -11.06 -9.66 8.72
CA GLY A 201 -10.42 -9.41 7.44
C GLY A 201 -10.72 -8.01 6.93
N PHE A 202 -9.70 -7.31 6.43
CA PHE A 202 -9.88 -6.11 5.62
C PHE A 202 -9.21 -6.26 4.27
N GLU A 203 -10.04 -6.20 3.25
CA GLU A 203 -9.64 -6.12 1.85
C GLU A 203 -9.21 -4.68 1.53
N MET A 204 -8.12 -4.53 0.79
CA MET A 204 -7.60 -3.23 0.37
C MET A 204 -7.76 -3.16 -1.15
N ASN A 205 -8.47 -2.14 -1.67
CA ASN A 205 -8.67 -2.04 -3.13
C ASN A 205 -7.35 -1.86 -3.86
N ASN A 206 -6.87 -2.95 -4.46
CA ASN A 206 -5.56 -3.02 -5.07
C ASN A 206 -5.47 -4.26 -5.98
N PRO A 207 -4.95 -4.11 -7.21
CA PRO A 207 -4.83 -5.22 -8.15
C PRO A 207 -3.89 -6.35 -7.70
N GLY A 208 -3.08 -6.10 -6.66
CA GLY A 208 -2.09 -7.03 -6.14
C GLY A 208 -0.83 -7.06 -7.01
N LEU A 209 -0.33 -8.28 -7.25
CA LEU A 209 0.86 -8.51 -8.07
C LEU A 209 0.58 -8.18 -9.54
N LEU A 210 1.43 -7.32 -10.11
CA LEU A 210 1.40 -6.92 -11.50
C LEU A 210 2.44 -7.66 -12.33
N TYR A 211 2.14 -7.81 -13.61
CA TYR A 211 3.04 -8.37 -14.60
C TYR A 211 3.48 -7.29 -15.58
N GLU A 212 4.77 -7.26 -15.87
CA GLU A 212 5.29 -6.45 -16.97
C GLU A 212 4.73 -6.99 -18.29
N ALA A 213 4.18 -6.12 -19.12
CA ALA A 213 3.62 -6.50 -20.41
C ALA A 213 4.72 -6.54 -21.48
N GLN A 214 4.41 -7.12 -22.63
CA GLN A 214 5.31 -7.12 -23.78
C GLN A 214 5.52 -5.72 -24.37
N GLU A 215 4.56 -4.82 -24.15
CA GLU A 215 4.69 -3.39 -24.38
C GLU A 215 5.56 -2.75 -23.28
N ASP A 216 6.61 -2.03 -23.70
CA ASP A 216 7.58 -1.47 -22.77
C ASP A 216 6.94 -0.46 -21.81
N GLY A 217 7.26 -0.59 -20.52
CA GLY A 217 6.79 0.32 -19.47
C GLY A 217 5.33 0.13 -19.05
N VAL A 218 4.64 -0.89 -19.57
CA VAL A 218 3.25 -1.23 -19.23
C VAL A 218 3.23 -2.39 -18.24
N PHE A 219 2.44 -2.26 -17.18
CA PHE A 219 2.23 -3.29 -16.16
C PHE A 219 0.74 -3.55 -16.01
N CYS A 220 0.32 -4.81 -15.92
CA CYS A 220 -1.11 -5.14 -15.80
C CYS A 220 -1.37 -6.21 -14.73
N PRO A 221 -2.58 -6.19 -14.14
CA PRO A 221 -3.00 -7.23 -13.20
C PRO A 221 -3.21 -8.57 -13.91
N TRP A 222 -3.06 -9.66 -13.16
CA TRP A 222 -3.22 -11.03 -13.67
C TRP A 222 -4.56 -11.27 -14.36
N PHE A 223 -5.65 -10.64 -13.91
CA PHE A 223 -6.98 -10.80 -14.50
C PHE A 223 -7.13 -10.11 -15.87
N ASN A 224 -6.15 -9.31 -16.30
CA ASN A 224 -6.07 -8.69 -17.62
C ASN A 224 -4.95 -9.28 -18.50
N THR A 225 -4.32 -10.40 -18.08
CA THR A 225 -3.31 -11.11 -18.87
C THR A 225 -3.91 -12.28 -19.63
N VAL A 226 -3.33 -12.66 -20.76
CA VAL A 226 -3.60 -13.95 -21.39
C VAL A 226 -3.15 -15.05 -20.44
N VAL A 227 -4.03 -16.03 -20.21
CA VAL A 227 -3.78 -17.15 -19.30
C VAL A 227 -3.78 -18.47 -20.05
N ASN A 228 -2.99 -19.42 -19.56
CA ASN A 228 -2.94 -20.77 -20.09
C ASN A 228 -4.17 -21.59 -19.67
N ALA A 229 -4.24 -22.85 -20.11
CA ALA A 229 -5.33 -23.77 -19.75
C ALA A 229 -5.49 -24.05 -18.25
N LYS A 230 -4.49 -23.69 -17.42
CA LYS A 230 -4.53 -23.80 -15.95
C LYS A 230 -4.93 -22.48 -15.27
N GLY A 231 -5.31 -21.47 -16.04
CA GLY A 231 -5.67 -20.14 -15.53
C GLY A 231 -4.48 -19.29 -15.06
N GLN A 232 -3.25 -19.68 -15.40
CA GLN A 232 -2.04 -18.94 -15.01
C GLN A 232 -1.62 -17.98 -16.12
N THR A 233 -1.16 -16.77 -15.76
CA THR A 233 -0.60 -15.81 -16.71
C THR A 233 0.47 -16.46 -17.60
N GLU A 234 0.30 -16.36 -18.92
CA GLU A 234 1.31 -16.75 -19.89
C GLU A 234 2.42 -15.71 -19.95
N LEU A 235 3.67 -16.18 -19.82
CA LEU A 235 4.86 -15.33 -19.82
C LEU A 235 5.78 -15.70 -20.97
N ASP A 236 6.40 -14.69 -21.58
CA ASP A 236 7.48 -14.87 -22.55
C ASP A 236 8.80 -15.29 -21.86
N ALA A 237 9.84 -15.54 -22.65
CA ALA A 237 11.16 -15.94 -22.13
C ALA A 237 11.81 -14.88 -21.21
N ARG A 238 11.31 -13.64 -21.19
CA ARG A 238 11.77 -12.54 -20.33
C ARG A 238 10.87 -12.36 -19.10
N GLY A 239 9.85 -13.20 -18.93
CA GLY A 239 8.88 -13.10 -17.83
C GLY A 239 7.82 -12.02 -18.05
N ARG A 240 7.60 -11.57 -19.29
CA ARG A 240 6.58 -10.55 -19.62
C ARG A 240 5.29 -11.20 -20.09
N CYS A 241 4.16 -10.64 -19.69
CA CYS A 241 2.83 -11.12 -20.07
C CYS A 241 2.33 -10.49 -21.36
N LYS A 242 1.38 -11.18 -22.01
CA LYS A 242 0.55 -10.58 -23.06
C LYS A 242 -0.74 -10.07 -22.43
N ARG A 243 -1.14 -8.82 -22.71
CA ARG A 243 -2.43 -8.29 -22.27
C ARG A 243 -3.59 -8.91 -23.06
N ARG A 244 -4.75 -9.08 -22.41
CA ARG A 244 -5.99 -9.53 -23.08
C ARG A 244 -6.52 -8.47 -24.04
N SER A 245 -6.57 -7.22 -23.59
CA SER A 245 -6.94 -6.07 -24.42
C SER A 245 -6.02 -4.89 -24.17
N ALA A 246 -5.82 -4.07 -25.20
CA ALA A 246 -5.11 -2.81 -25.10
C ALA A 246 -5.84 -1.78 -24.22
N THR A 247 -7.17 -1.93 -24.09
CA THR A 247 -8.07 -1.03 -23.34
C THR A 247 -8.34 -1.48 -21.91
N ASP A 248 -7.82 -2.66 -21.51
CA ASP A 248 -7.96 -3.12 -20.13
C ASP A 248 -7.12 -2.27 -19.17
N GLU A 249 -7.41 -2.34 -17.88
CA GLU A 249 -6.66 -1.62 -16.84
C GLU A 249 -5.16 -2.00 -16.85
N TRP A 250 -4.30 -0.99 -16.88
CA TRP A 250 -2.84 -1.09 -16.81
C TRP A 250 -2.23 0.12 -16.10
N TYR A 251 -0.94 0.00 -15.79
CA TYR A 251 -0.17 0.93 -14.98
C TYR A 251 1.16 1.26 -15.66
N PRO A 252 1.54 2.55 -15.76
CA PRO A 252 2.87 2.93 -16.20
C PRO A 252 3.93 2.62 -15.14
N ALA A 253 5.18 2.53 -15.57
CA ALA A 253 6.34 2.34 -14.68
C ALA A 253 6.41 3.34 -13.50
N SER A 254 5.86 4.54 -13.66
CA SER A 254 5.82 5.58 -12.62
C SER A 254 4.82 5.32 -11.49
N GLU A 255 3.82 4.46 -11.71
CA GLU A 255 2.78 4.13 -10.71
C GLU A 255 3.14 2.88 -9.90
N VAL A 256 4.03 2.04 -10.42
CA VAL A 256 4.33 0.73 -9.84
C VAL A 256 5.66 0.73 -9.09
N ARG A 257 5.84 -0.26 -8.22
CA ARG A 257 7.13 -0.51 -7.56
C ARG A 257 7.60 -1.93 -7.80
N ARG A 258 8.90 -2.08 -8.07
CA ARG A 258 9.58 -3.38 -8.07
C ARG A 258 10.13 -3.65 -6.67
N VAL A 259 9.82 -4.81 -6.12
CA VAL A 259 10.26 -5.23 -4.78
C VAL A 259 11.07 -6.52 -4.86
N ALA A 260 12.15 -6.57 -4.09
CA ALA A 260 12.85 -7.82 -3.81
C ALA A 260 12.08 -8.63 -2.75
N ALA A 261 12.37 -9.93 -2.68
CA ALA A 261 11.82 -10.76 -1.62
C ALA A 261 12.35 -10.29 -0.26
N LYS A 262 11.46 -10.11 0.73
CA LYS A 262 11.83 -9.71 2.09
C LYS A 262 10.77 -10.21 3.08
N GLY A 263 11.17 -11.10 3.99
CA GLY A 263 10.21 -11.77 4.87
C GLY A 263 9.19 -12.56 4.03
N ASN A 264 7.89 -12.34 4.28
CA ASN A 264 6.81 -12.98 3.51
C ASN A 264 6.46 -12.24 2.20
N ILE A 265 7.08 -11.08 1.94
CA ILE A 265 6.89 -10.37 0.67
C ILE A 265 7.53 -11.17 -0.45
N LYS A 266 6.69 -11.62 -1.40
CA LYS A 266 7.13 -12.22 -2.66
C LYS A 266 7.72 -11.15 -3.59
N ALA A 267 8.89 -11.41 -4.15
CA ALA A 267 9.51 -10.54 -5.17
C ALA A 267 8.56 -10.32 -6.36
N GLY A 268 8.53 -9.11 -6.89
CA GLY A 268 7.64 -8.79 -8.01
C GLY A 268 7.41 -7.30 -8.22
N VAL A 269 6.38 -6.99 -9.01
CA VAL A 269 5.93 -5.61 -9.24
C VAL A 269 4.55 -5.46 -8.61
N TYR A 270 4.36 -4.40 -7.83
CA TYR A 270 3.12 -4.14 -7.11
C TYR A 270 2.67 -2.71 -7.36
N LEU A 271 1.36 -2.49 -7.31
CA LEU A 271 0.83 -1.14 -7.10
C LEU A 271 0.88 -0.83 -5.59
N PRO A 272 1.57 0.24 -5.16
CA PRO A 272 1.53 0.64 -3.76
C PRO A 272 0.11 1.00 -3.31
N TYR A 273 -0.20 0.77 -2.04
CA TYR A 273 -1.35 1.39 -1.40
C TYR A 273 -1.23 2.92 -1.51
N SER A 274 -2.37 3.58 -1.69
CA SER A 274 -2.41 5.03 -1.60
C SER A 274 -2.06 5.48 -0.17
N PHE A 275 -1.69 6.75 -0.03
CA PHE A 275 -1.49 7.35 1.28
C PHE A 275 -2.73 7.19 2.17
N ASP A 276 -3.91 7.47 1.61
CA ASP A 276 -5.17 7.43 2.36
C ASP A 276 -5.55 6.01 2.77
N GLN A 277 -5.27 5.00 1.93
CA GLN A 277 -5.41 3.59 2.31
C GLN A 277 -4.53 3.23 3.50
N PHE A 278 -3.26 3.60 3.44
CA PHE A 278 -2.32 3.30 4.51
C PHE A 278 -2.73 4.01 5.80
N GLN A 279 -3.17 5.26 5.72
CA GLN A 279 -3.65 6.02 6.87
C GLN A 279 -4.93 5.42 7.45
N ALA A 280 -5.90 5.05 6.61
CA ALA A 280 -7.14 4.41 7.02
C ALA A 280 -6.89 3.06 7.72
N LEU A 281 -6.02 2.22 7.16
CA LEU A 281 -5.61 0.96 7.77
C LEU A 281 -4.90 1.18 9.12
N THR A 282 -4.04 2.19 9.20
CA THR A 282 -3.35 2.57 10.45
C THR A 282 -4.36 2.97 11.51
N ASN A 283 -5.25 3.91 11.20
CA ASN A 283 -6.28 4.40 12.10
C ASN A 283 -7.23 3.28 12.55
N LEU A 284 -7.60 2.38 11.62
CA LEU A 284 -8.40 1.20 11.94
C LEU A 284 -7.70 0.28 12.94
N CYS A 285 -6.41 -0.03 12.74
CA CYS A 285 -5.68 -0.88 13.67
C CYS A 285 -5.62 -0.27 15.08
N LEU A 286 -5.36 1.04 15.18
CA LEU A 286 -5.33 1.76 16.46
C LEU A 286 -6.72 1.83 17.11
N TYR A 287 -7.77 2.06 16.31
CA TYR A 287 -9.16 2.01 16.76
C TYR A 287 -9.50 0.69 17.42
N LEU A 288 -9.19 -0.42 16.75
CA LEU A 288 -9.53 -1.76 17.23
C LEU A 288 -8.74 -2.12 18.49
N ALA A 289 -7.46 -1.73 18.55
CA ALA A 289 -6.65 -1.90 19.76
C ALA A 289 -7.23 -1.13 20.96
N LYS A 290 -7.71 0.10 20.74
CA LYS A 290 -8.32 0.93 21.80
C LYS A 290 -9.72 0.48 22.18
N THR A 291 -10.50 -0.03 21.23
CA THR A 291 -11.90 -0.45 21.42
C THR A 291 -11.99 -1.82 22.08
N PHE A 292 -11.05 -2.72 21.77
CA PHE A 292 -11.01 -4.08 22.27
C PHE A 292 -9.70 -4.38 23.03
N PRO A 293 -9.30 -3.58 24.03
CA PRO A 293 -7.96 -3.67 24.64
C PRO A 293 -7.72 -4.98 25.40
N ALA A 294 -8.80 -5.66 25.84
CA ALA A 294 -8.70 -6.94 26.52
C ALA A 294 -8.42 -8.12 25.57
N THR A 295 -8.76 -8.00 24.28
CA THR A 295 -8.77 -9.14 23.34
C THR A 295 -7.93 -8.87 22.10
N PHE A 296 -7.95 -7.65 21.55
CA PHE A 296 -7.21 -7.28 20.35
C PHE A 296 -5.73 -7.00 20.65
N SER A 297 -4.85 -7.46 19.78
CA SER A 297 -3.41 -7.17 19.88
C SER A 297 -2.84 -6.76 18.54
N LEU A 298 -2.01 -5.71 18.57
CA LEU A 298 -1.22 -5.30 17.41
C LEU A 298 -0.24 -6.39 16.94
N ASP A 299 0.16 -7.33 17.80
CA ASP A 299 0.94 -8.51 17.39
C ASP A 299 0.17 -9.47 16.49
N ARG A 300 -1.16 -9.34 16.46
CA ARG A 300 -2.07 -10.14 15.65
C ARG A 300 -2.67 -9.34 14.50
N VAL A 301 -2.04 -8.22 14.12
CA VAL A 301 -2.23 -7.56 12.83
C VAL A 301 -1.27 -8.20 11.83
N LEU A 302 -1.81 -9.08 10.98
CA LEU A 302 -1.04 -9.98 10.12
C LEU A 302 -1.44 -9.80 8.65
N GLY A 303 -0.53 -10.11 7.73
CA GLY A 303 -0.86 -10.26 6.32
C GLY A 303 -1.46 -11.62 6.01
N HIS A 304 -2.20 -11.75 4.90
CA HIS A 304 -2.63 -13.07 4.43
C HIS A 304 -1.42 -13.96 4.08
N ASP A 305 -0.35 -13.35 3.57
CA ASP A 305 0.96 -13.96 3.29
C ASP A 305 1.66 -14.51 4.54
N GLU A 306 1.38 -13.98 5.74
CA GLU A 306 1.92 -14.51 6.99
C GLU A 306 1.13 -15.71 7.52
N VAL A 307 -0.17 -15.78 7.24
CA VAL A 307 -1.06 -16.85 7.73
C VAL A 307 -1.30 -17.96 6.70
N ALA A 308 -1.00 -17.72 5.43
CA ALA A 308 -1.13 -18.69 4.34
C ALA A 308 0.04 -18.59 3.32
N PRO A 309 1.31 -18.69 3.76
CA PRO A 309 2.50 -18.31 2.97
C PRO A 309 2.71 -19.10 1.67
N GLN A 310 2.15 -20.31 1.56
CA GLN A 310 2.26 -21.13 0.34
C GLN A 310 1.17 -20.83 -0.70
N ARG A 311 0.12 -20.12 -0.29
CA ARG A 311 -1.09 -19.89 -1.10
C ARG A 311 -1.32 -18.42 -1.42
N LYS A 312 -0.84 -17.52 -0.55
CA LYS A 312 -1.18 -16.11 -0.54
C LYS A 312 0.06 -15.24 -0.50
N ASN A 313 -0.05 -14.05 -1.08
CA ASN A 313 1.05 -13.09 -1.25
C ASN A 313 0.62 -11.65 -0.91
N ASP A 314 -0.54 -11.50 -0.30
CA ASP A 314 -1.17 -10.26 0.13
C ASP A 314 -0.92 -9.99 1.62
N PRO A 315 -0.72 -8.72 2.04
CA PRO A 315 -0.69 -7.53 1.20
C PRO A 315 0.62 -7.39 0.40
N GLY A 316 1.63 -8.21 0.70
CA GLY A 316 2.87 -8.30 -0.06
C GLY A 316 3.59 -6.98 -0.22
N GLY A 317 4.07 -6.71 -1.44
CA GLY A 317 4.82 -5.51 -1.77
C GLY A 317 3.96 -4.23 -1.89
N ALA A 318 2.64 -4.33 -1.78
CA ALA A 318 1.73 -3.18 -1.88
C ALA A 318 1.74 -2.35 -0.58
N LEU A 319 1.97 -2.98 0.57
CA LEU A 319 1.97 -2.28 1.85
C LEU A 319 3.14 -1.31 1.96
N ALA A 320 2.79 -0.03 1.99
CA ALA A 320 3.74 1.06 2.04
C ALA A 320 3.09 2.29 2.66
N ASP A 321 3.87 3.09 3.38
CA ASP A 321 3.60 4.54 3.33
C ASP A 321 4.21 5.09 2.03
N PRO A 322 3.75 6.22 1.48
CA PRO A 322 4.27 6.83 0.26
C PRO A 322 5.80 6.90 0.16
N ALA A 323 6.49 6.97 1.30
CA ALA A 323 7.93 7.06 1.40
C ALA A 323 8.65 5.73 1.68
N ARG A 324 7.94 4.68 2.15
CA ARG A 324 8.57 3.44 2.63
C ARG A 324 7.77 2.17 2.37
N LEU A 325 8.41 1.18 1.74
CA LEU A 325 7.96 -0.23 1.75
C LEU A 325 8.01 -0.79 3.18
N MET A 326 6.94 -1.45 3.62
CA MET A 326 6.91 -2.12 4.92
C MET A 326 6.51 -3.59 4.78
N THR A 327 7.26 -4.47 5.43
CA THR A 327 6.74 -5.79 5.81
C THR A 327 5.65 -5.64 6.87
N MET A 328 4.78 -6.63 7.02
CA MET A 328 3.79 -6.63 8.11
C MET A 328 4.43 -6.55 9.50
N SER A 329 5.62 -7.12 9.70
CA SER A 329 6.40 -6.98 10.94
C SER A 329 6.84 -5.53 11.20
N GLU A 330 7.31 -4.84 10.16
CA GLU A 330 7.63 -3.40 10.24
C GLU A 330 6.37 -2.56 10.48
N PHE A 331 5.24 -2.92 9.86
CA PHE A 331 3.96 -2.25 10.09
C PHE A 331 3.46 -2.43 11.52
N ARG A 332 3.54 -3.62 12.10
CA ARG A 332 3.25 -3.85 13.53
C ARG A 332 4.13 -3.00 14.45
N THR A 333 5.43 -2.91 14.12
CA THR A 333 6.37 -2.06 14.88
C THR A 333 5.98 -0.59 14.78
N TYR A 334 5.62 -0.13 13.59
CA TYR A 334 5.12 1.21 13.35
C TYR A 334 3.84 1.49 14.16
N LEU A 335 2.84 0.61 14.11
CA LEU A 335 1.60 0.75 14.88
C LEU A 335 1.86 0.88 16.38
N LYS A 336 2.75 0.05 16.93
CA LYS A 336 3.12 0.10 18.36
C LYS A 336 3.85 1.37 18.76
N SER A 337 4.55 2.02 17.82
CA SER A 337 5.22 3.31 18.07
C SER A 337 4.26 4.49 18.16
N LEU A 338 2.98 4.30 17.80
CA LEU A 338 1.93 5.31 17.84
C LEU A 338 1.03 5.20 19.08
N LEU A 339 1.28 4.23 19.97
CA LEU A 339 0.58 4.03 21.24
C LEU A 339 1.44 4.51 22.42
#